data_AF-A0A2M8ZAN3-F1
#
_entry.id   AF-A0A2M8ZAN3-F1
#
_cell.length_a   1.000
_cell.length_b   1.000
_cell.length_c   1.000
_cell.angle_alpha   90.00
_cell.angle_beta   90.00
_cell.angle_gamma   90.00
#
_symmetry.space_group_name_H-M   'P 1'
#
loop_
_entity.id
_entity.type
_entity.pdbx_description
1 polymer ?
#
loop_
_entity_poly.entity_id
_entity_poly.type
_entity_poly.pdbx_seq_one_letter_code
_entity_poly.pdbx_strand_id
1 'polypeptide(L)' 'MSDKQFLTIKDCVERHGISHNTIESLFKRKGSPAIRVGRRWQVDVNKWDQYLLKLAEESKG' A
#
# COMPACT_ATOMS: atom_id res chain seq x y z
N MET A 1 -16.81 -2.69 -14.76
CA MET A 1 -15.35 -2.49 -14.90
C MET A 1 -14.71 -3.36 -13.84
N SER A 2 -13.76 -4.23 -14.18
CA SER A 2 -13.16 -5.14 -13.20
C SER A 2 -12.31 -4.34 -12.22
N ASP A 3 -12.86 -4.06 -11.04
CA ASP A 3 -12.14 -3.48 -9.92
C ASP A 3 -10.88 -4.31 -9.68
N LYS A 4 -9.71 -3.77 -10.06
CA LYS A 4 -8.43 -4.37 -9.67
C LYS A 4 -8.38 -4.30 -8.15
N GLN A 5 -8.73 -5.40 -7.50
CA GLN A 5 -8.68 -5.54 -6.05
C GLN A 5 -7.24 -5.43 -5.53
N PHE A 6 -6.25 -5.70 -6.39
CA PHE A 6 -4.84 -5.62 -6.05
C PHE A 6 -4.14 -4.45 -6.73
N LEU A 7 -3.45 -3.64 -5.93
CA LEU A 7 -2.59 -2.55 -6.34
C LEU A 7 -1.12 -2.98 -6.26
N THR A 8 -0.33 -2.56 -7.23
CA THR A 8 1.13 -2.61 -7.16
C THR A 8 1.67 -1.33 -6.53
N ILE A 9 2.97 -1.30 -6.23
CA ILE A 9 3.65 -0.08 -5.75
C ILE A 9 3.39 1.10 -6.69
N LYS A 10 3.41 0.89 -8.01
CA LYS A 10 3.13 1.95 -9.00
C LYS A 10 1.70 2.48 -8.88
N ASP A 11 0.72 1.59 -8.77
CA ASP A 11 -0.68 2.00 -8.64
C ASP A 11 -0.91 2.77 -7.32
N CYS A 12 -0.24 2.39 -6.23
CA CYS A 12 -0.29 3.12 -4.97
C CYS A 12 0.33 4.51 -5.08
N VAL A 13 1.45 4.66 -5.79
CA VAL A 13 2.09 5.97 -6.05
C VAL A 13 1.14 6.88 -6.82
N GLU A 14 0.54 6.39 -7.91
CA GLU A 14 -0.39 7.16 -8.74
C GLU A 14 -1.66 7.54 -7.98
N ARG A 15 -2.20 6.62 -7.17
CA ARG A 15 -3.45 6.83 -6.43
C ARG A 15 -3.31 7.82 -5.28
N HIS A 16 -2.21 7.74 -4.53
CA HIS A 16 -2.04 8.52 -3.30
C HIS A 16 -1.09 9.71 -3.46
N GLY A 17 -0.40 9.84 -4.60
CA GLY A 17 0.60 10.89 -4.83
C GLY A 17 1.83 10.77 -3.93
N ILE A 18 2.05 9.60 -3.34
CA ILE A 18 3.16 9.33 -2.41
C ILE A 18 4.38 8.85 -3.20
N SER A 19 5.58 9.22 -2.76
CA SER A 19 6.81 8.79 -3.43
C SER A 19 6.97 7.26 -3.47
N HIS A 20 7.57 6.75 -4.55
CA HIS A 20 7.83 5.32 -4.72
C HIS A 20 8.63 4.73 -3.55
N ASN A 21 9.67 5.42 -3.08
CA ASN A 21 10.50 4.95 -1.97
C ASN A 21 9.71 4.85 -0.66
N THR A 22 8.77 5.77 -0.42
CA THR A 22 7.91 5.72 0.76
C THR A 22 6.95 4.53 0.68
N ILE A 23 6.27 4.33 -0.46
CA ILE A 23 5.39 3.16 -0.65
C ILE A 23 6.18 1.86 -0.52
N GLU A 24 7.35 1.76 -1.15
CA GLU A 24 8.19 0.56 -1.05
C GLU A 24 8.63 0.27 0.40
N SER A 25 8.98 1.33 1.15
CA SER A 25 9.32 1.21 2.57
C SER A 25 8.12 0.73 3.39
N LEU A 26 6.92 1.26 3.13
CA LEU A 26 5.69 0.84 3.79
C LEU A 26 5.31 -0.60 3.42
N PHE A 27 5.57 -1.05 2.20
CA PHE A 27 5.38 -2.42 1.77
C PHE A 27 6.31 -3.41 2.49
N LYS A 28 7.55 -2.98 2.76
CA LYS A 28 8.55 -3.77 3.50
C LYS A 28 8.38 -3.67 5.03
N ARG A 29 7.56 -2.74 5.52
CA ARG A 29 7.36 -2.50 6.95
C ARG A 29 6.62 -3.69 7.59
N LYS A 30 7.02 -4.04 8.81
CA LYS A 30 6.34 -5.08 9.59
C LYS A 30 4.89 -4.66 9.85
N GLY A 31 3.93 -5.53 9.48
CA GLY A 31 2.50 -5.24 9.60
C GLY A 31 1.86 -4.65 8.33
N SER A 32 2.63 -4.50 7.24
CA SER A 32 2.06 -4.14 5.94
C SER A 32 1.14 -5.25 5.41
N PRO A 33 -0.03 -4.93 4.84
CA PRO A 33 -0.89 -5.90 4.18
C PRO A 33 -0.36 -6.33 2.80
N ALA A 34 0.78 -5.78 2.35
CA ALA A 34 1.39 -6.11 1.08
C ALA A 34 1.92 -7.55 1.05
N ILE A 35 1.66 -8.23 -0.07
CA ILE A 35 2.14 -9.58 -0.34
C ILE A 35 3.08 -9.57 -1.55
N ARG A 36 4.11 -10.42 -1.50
CA ARG A 36 5.03 -10.60 -2.62
C ARG A 36 4.53 -11.73 -3.51
N VAL A 37 4.10 -11.38 -4.72
CA VAL A 37 3.64 -12.33 -5.74
C VAL A 37 4.73 -12.43 -6.81
N GLY A 38 5.59 -13.44 -6.68
CA GLY A 38 6.77 -13.62 -7.53
C GLY A 38 7.80 -12.51 -7.34
N ARG A 39 8.04 -11.73 -8.40
CA ARG A 39 8.99 -10.59 -8.40
C ARG A 39 8.34 -9.24 -8.12
N ARG A 40 7.01 -9.19 -7.98
CA ARG A 40 6.27 -7.95 -7.77
C ARG A 40 5.57 -7.97 -6.42
N TRP A 41 5.44 -6.80 -5.83
CA TRP A 41 4.60 -6.61 -4.68
C TRP A 41 3.18 -6.23 -5.11
N GLN A 42 2.21 -6.77 -4.39
CA GLN A 42 0.80 -6.49 -4.58
C GLN A 42 0.14 -6.31 -3.21
N VAL A 43 -0.87 -5.46 -3.14
CA VAL A 43 -1.65 -5.22 -1.93
C VAL A 43 -3.12 -5.08 -2.28
N ASP A 44 -3.99 -5.61 -1.44
CA ASP A 44 -5.42 -5.37 -1.60
C ASP A 44 -5.72 -3.88 -1.33
N VAL A 45 -6.49 -3.25 -2.21
CA VAL A 45 -6.83 -1.82 -2.12
C VAL A 45 -7.51 -1.47 -0.80
N ASN A 46 -8.46 -2.28 -0.34
CA ASN A 46 -9.21 -2.01 0.89
C ASN A 46 -8.30 -2.15 2.10
N LYS A 47 -7.45 -3.18 2.12
CA LYS A 47 -6.48 -3.36 3.21
C LYS A 47 -5.43 -2.26 3.23
N TRP A 48 -5.01 -1.80 2.05
CA TRP A 48 -4.04 -0.71 1.93
C TRP A 48 -4.59 0.61 2.47
N ASP A 49 -5.82 0.97 2.08
CA ASP A 49 -6.48 2.18 2.58
C ASP A 49 -6.67 2.12 4.10
N GLN A 50 -7.10 0.97 4.65
CA GLN A 50 -7.20 0.76 6.10
C GLN A 50 -5.84 0.90 6.81
N TYR A 51 -4.77 0.36 6.23
CA TYR A 51 -3.43 0.47 6.78
C TYR A 51 -2.94 1.93 6.82
N LEU A 52 -3.16 2.69 5.75
CA LEU A 52 -2.82 4.11 5.70
C LEU A 52 -3.65 4.94 6.69
N LEU A 53 -4.95 4.67 6.81
CA LEU A 53 -5.82 5.32 7.80
C LEU A 53 -5.29 5.09 9.22
N LYS A 54 -4.96 3.84 9.56
CA LYS A 54 -4.41 3.49 10.87
C LYS A 54 -3.08 4.20 11.14
N LEU A 55 -2.19 4.27 10.14
CA LEU A 55 -0.94 5.02 10.26
C LEU A 55 -1.16 6.52 10.48
N ALA A 56 -2.17 7.10 9.83
CA ALA A 56 -2.51 8.50 10.00
C ALA A 56 -3.09 8.79 11.40
N GLU A 57 -3.83 7.84 11.98
CA GLU A 57 -4.30 7.92 13.37
C GLU A 57 -3.14 7.81 14.37
N GLU A 58 -2.25 6.84 14.18
CA GLU A 58 -1.07 6.63 15.05
C GLU A 58 -0.10 7.83 15.02
N SER A 59 0.00 8.54 13.90
CA SER A 59 0.87 9.72 13.78
C SER A 59 0.31 11.00 14.42
N LYS A 60 -0.97 11.01 14.82
CA LYS A 60 -1.61 12.16 15.49
C LYS A 60 -1.58 12.07 17.03
N GLY A 61 -1.08 10.96 17.57
CA GLY A 61 -0.93 10.72 19.01
C GLY A 61 0.42 11.15 19.55
#